data_AF-A0A482XP69-F1
#
_entry.id   AF-A0A482XP69-F1
#
_cell.length_a   1.000
_cell.length_b   1.000
_cell.length_c   1.000
_cell.angle_alpha   90.00
_cell.angle_beta   90.00
_cell.angle_gamma   90.00
#
_symmetry.space_group_name_H-M   'P 1'
#
loop_
_entity.id
_entity.type
_entity.pdbx_description
1 polymer ?
#
loop_
_entity_poly.entity_id
_entity_poly.type
_entity_poly.pdbx_seq_one_letter_code
_entity_poly.pdbx_strand_id
1 'polypeptide(L)'
;MGINGIYVLATVVTLCARLLHGLENGLARTPPMGWLAWERFRCNTDCKNDPDNCISDKLFRTMTDLVISEGYADVGYEYINIDDCWLDKERSYSGHLQPDAERFPYGIRDLSDYVHSKGLKFGIYEDYGNYTCAGYPGSLGYLEADAHTFASWNVDYVKLDGCYSHPKDMDIGYPEFGYHLNRTGKAMVYSCSWPVYQIYAGSQPNFTKIIENCNLWRNFDDIQDSWASLESIIDYYGNNQDNIIPNAGPGHWNDPDMLIIGNFGLSYEQSKVQMAMWAILAAPLLMSVDLRSIRPEYKAILQNKKIIAVDQDPLGIQGRRIYKHKGIEIWARPITPISHSYFSYAVAFLNRRTDGTPSDVAVTLQEMGLVAPGGYRIEDLYEDVDYGVLTPQTKIKVKVNPSGVVILRADVQPIPYRQPASTPYNPFRQIFRPTTLSPNSFK
;
A
#
# COMPACT_ATOMS: atom_id res chain seq x y z
N MET A 1 -44.19 13.38 55.42
CA MET A 1 -43.75 11.98 55.21
C MET A 1 -44.05 11.61 53.77
N GLY A 2 -43.02 11.16 53.03
CA GLY A 2 -43.14 10.47 51.74
C GLY A 2 -43.04 11.35 50.48
N ILE A 3 -41.83 11.52 49.93
CA ILE A 3 -41.64 11.83 48.51
C ILE A 3 -40.85 10.66 47.91
N ASN A 4 -41.48 9.98 46.95
CA ASN A 4 -40.93 8.86 46.20
C ASN A 4 -39.78 9.30 45.29
N GLY A 5 -38.61 8.70 45.47
CA GLY A 5 -37.49 8.80 44.53
C GLY A 5 -37.39 7.53 43.69
N ILE A 6 -37.70 7.63 42.40
CA ILE A 6 -37.47 6.60 41.39
C ILE A 6 -35.99 6.68 40.98
N TYR A 7 -35.21 5.63 41.28
CA TYR A 7 -33.85 5.48 40.76
C TYR A 7 -33.91 4.90 39.35
N VAL A 8 -33.56 5.71 38.34
CA VAL A 8 -33.32 5.24 36.98
C VAL A 8 -31.89 4.72 36.90
N LEU A 9 -31.74 3.41 36.79
CA LEU A 9 -30.46 2.76 36.52
C LEU A 9 -30.07 3.07 35.06
N ALA A 10 -29.05 3.91 34.86
CA ALA A 10 -28.50 4.15 33.54
C ALA A 10 -27.60 2.98 33.13
N THR A 11 -28.09 2.12 32.24
CA THR A 11 -27.30 1.06 31.62
C THR A 11 -26.31 1.69 30.66
N VAL A 12 -25.03 1.73 31.03
CA VAL A 12 -23.93 2.11 30.12
C VAL A 12 -23.77 0.99 29.11
N VAL A 13 -24.26 1.18 27.89
CA VAL A 13 -23.98 0.31 26.75
C VAL A 13 -22.58 0.66 26.26
N THR A 14 -21.59 -0.12 26.69
CA THR A 14 -20.23 -0.06 26.15
C THR A 14 -20.28 -0.57 24.71
N LEU A 15 -20.22 0.35 23.75
CA LEU A 15 -20.06 0.02 22.34
C LEU A 15 -18.62 -0.48 22.15
N CYS A 16 -18.37 -1.77 22.37
CA CYS A 16 -17.12 -2.39 21.92
C CYS A 16 -17.08 -2.27 20.40
N ALA A 17 -16.23 -1.37 19.88
CA ALA A 17 -15.76 -1.49 18.52
C ALA A 17 -15.18 -2.90 18.40
N ARG A 18 -15.78 -3.75 17.56
CA ARG A 18 -15.16 -5.00 17.17
C ARG A 18 -13.89 -4.60 16.42
N LEU A 19 -12.75 -4.60 17.11
CA LEU A 19 -11.47 -4.66 16.42
C LEU A 19 -11.51 -5.96 15.63
N LEU A 20 -11.59 -5.84 14.30
CA LEU A 20 -11.34 -6.98 13.43
C LEU A 20 -9.92 -7.44 13.77
N HIS A 21 -9.76 -8.69 14.18
CA HIS A 21 -8.45 -9.27 14.43
C HIS A 21 -7.98 -9.78 13.07
N GLY A 22 -6.90 -9.19 12.55
CA GLY A 22 -6.34 -9.60 11.27
C GLY A 22 -5.64 -10.95 11.36
N LEU A 23 -4.96 -11.35 10.28
CA LEU A 23 -3.96 -12.40 10.32
C LEU A 23 -2.87 -11.98 11.32
N GLU A 24 -3.00 -12.42 12.57
CA GLU A 24 -2.08 -12.07 13.66
C GLU A 24 -0.82 -12.95 13.61
N ASN A 25 -0.07 -12.86 12.51
CA ASN A 25 1.25 -13.50 12.35
C ASN A 25 2.42 -12.60 12.79
N GLY A 26 2.12 -11.39 13.30
CA GLY A 26 3.14 -10.45 13.77
C GLY A 26 3.81 -9.59 12.70
N LEU A 27 3.48 -9.81 11.42
CA LEU A 27 4.12 -9.16 10.27
C LEU A 27 3.28 -8.00 9.71
N ALA A 28 3.86 -7.28 8.74
CA ALA A 28 3.23 -6.17 8.02
C ALA A 28 2.56 -5.13 8.95
N ARG A 29 3.18 -4.80 10.09
CA ARG A 29 2.63 -3.80 11.04
C ARG A 29 2.63 -2.38 10.49
N THR A 30 3.46 -2.14 9.49
CA THR A 30 3.38 -1.04 8.53
C THR A 30 3.30 -1.65 7.12
N PRO A 31 2.89 -0.89 6.08
CA PRO A 31 2.84 -1.41 4.72
C PRO A 31 4.21 -1.96 4.28
N PRO A 32 4.29 -3.14 3.64
CA PRO A 32 5.56 -3.69 3.17
C PRO A 32 6.27 -2.75 2.17
N MET A 33 7.60 -2.65 2.28
CA MET A 33 8.44 -1.89 1.36
C MET A 33 9.48 -2.79 0.71
N GLY A 34 9.59 -2.79 -0.61
CA GLY A 34 10.53 -3.66 -1.31
C GLY A 34 10.60 -3.45 -2.81
N TRP A 35 11.05 -4.48 -3.50
CA TRP A 35 11.15 -4.54 -4.95
C TRP A 35 10.49 -5.83 -5.46
N LEU A 36 9.72 -5.73 -6.53
CA LEU A 36 8.98 -6.84 -7.15
C LEU A 36 9.21 -6.81 -8.67
N ALA A 37 9.45 -7.97 -9.28
CA ALA A 37 9.94 -8.03 -10.67
C ALA A 37 8.90 -7.70 -11.77
N TRP A 38 7.61 -7.86 -11.47
CA TRP A 38 6.56 -8.03 -12.50
C TRP A 38 6.43 -6.86 -13.48
N GLU A 39 6.16 -5.64 -13.01
CA GLU A 39 5.77 -4.55 -13.92
C GLU A 39 6.87 -4.25 -14.95
N ARG A 40 8.14 -4.27 -14.52
CA ARG A 40 9.28 -3.87 -15.35
C ARG A 40 9.86 -5.02 -16.16
N PHE A 41 9.94 -6.23 -15.59
CA PHE A 41 10.64 -7.37 -16.19
C PHE A 41 9.68 -8.43 -16.75
N ARG A 42 8.43 -8.44 -16.29
CA ARG A 42 7.34 -9.29 -16.79
C ARG A 42 7.77 -10.76 -16.83
N CYS A 43 7.27 -11.51 -17.81
CA CYS A 43 7.63 -12.91 -18.04
C CYS A 43 8.80 -13.06 -19.04
N ASN A 44 9.81 -12.18 -19.01
CA ASN A 44 10.97 -12.33 -19.89
C ASN A 44 11.82 -13.53 -19.48
N THR A 45 11.82 -14.60 -20.27
CA THR A 45 12.59 -15.83 -20.00
C THR A 45 13.72 -16.07 -21.00
N ASP A 46 13.93 -15.16 -21.95
CA ASP A 46 14.97 -15.29 -22.97
C ASP A 46 16.34 -14.82 -22.45
N CYS A 47 16.93 -15.61 -21.55
CA CYS A 47 18.26 -15.32 -21.01
C CYS A 47 19.39 -15.47 -22.02
N LYS A 48 19.13 -16.03 -23.21
CA LYS A 48 20.14 -16.17 -24.25
C LYS A 48 20.34 -14.86 -25.00
N ASN A 49 19.24 -14.20 -25.37
CA ASN A 49 19.31 -12.96 -26.13
C ASN A 49 19.19 -11.71 -25.23
N ASP A 50 18.65 -11.85 -24.01
CA ASP A 50 18.48 -10.75 -23.06
C ASP A 50 18.90 -11.16 -21.61
N PRO A 51 20.18 -11.55 -21.42
CA PRO A 51 20.69 -12.14 -20.17
C PRO A 51 20.64 -11.21 -18.96
N ASP A 52 20.50 -9.91 -19.19
CA ASP A 52 20.49 -8.91 -18.14
C ASP A 52 19.06 -8.58 -17.66
N ASN A 53 18.02 -8.88 -18.44
CA ASN A 53 16.64 -8.55 -18.08
C ASN A 53 15.71 -9.76 -17.97
N CYS A 54 16.19 -10.96 -18.30
CA CYS A 54 15.41 -12.16 -18.09
C CYS A 54 15.25 -12.49 -16.58
N ILE A 55 14.12 -13.10 -16.23
CA ILE A 55 13.80 -13.59 -14.89
C ILE A 55 14.76 -14.74 -14.55
N SER A 56 15.80 -14.43 -13.78
CA SER A 56 16.91 -15.33 -13.47
C SER A 56 17.55 -14.99 -12.12
N ASP A 57 18.29 -15.94 -11.56
CA ASP A 57 19.08 -15.75 -10.33
C ASP A 57 19.97 -14.50 -10.40
N LYS A 58 20.61 -14.27 -11.56
CA LYS A 58 21.46 -13.09 -11.81
C LYS A 58 20.69 -11.77 -11.62
N LEU A 59 19.47 -11.68 -12.14
CA LEU A 59 18.64 -10.48 -12.02
C LEU A 59 18.39 -10.16 -10.54
N PHE A 60 17.91 -11.14 -9.76
CA PHE A 60 17.55 -10.92 -8.37
C PHE A 60 18.77 -10.61 -7.49
N ARG A 61 19.92 -11.25 -7.70
CA ARG A 61 21.16 -10.87 -6.99
C ARG A 61 21.59 -9.45 -7.29
N THR A 62 21.51 -9.06 -8.56
CA THR A 62 21.87 -7.69 -8.98
C THR A 62 20.95 -6.65 -8.32
N MET A 63 19.63 -6.90 -8.30
CA MET A 63 18.69 -5.99 -7.64
C MET A 63 18.88 -5.98 -6.12
N THR A 64 19.18 -7.12 -5.51
CA THR A 64 19.52 -7.23 -4.08
C THR A 64 20.72 -6.34 -3.73
N ASP A 65 21.80 -6.43 -4.51
CA ASP A 65 22.99 -5.63 -4.29
C ASP A 65 22.71 -4.14 -4.44
N LEU A 66 21.91 -3.74 -5.44
CA LEU A 66 21.56 -2.34 -5.67
C LEU A 66 20.61 -1.77 -4.63
N VAL A 67 19.66 -2.55 -4.11
CA VAL A 67 18.82 -2.12 -2.98
C VAL A 67 19.67 -1.69 -1.79
N ILE A 68 20.80 -2.35 -1.55
CA ILE A 68 21.75 -1.98 -0.50
C ILE A 68 22.65 -0.83 -0.96
N SER A 69 23.41 -1.02 -2.04
CA SER A 69 24.50 -0.11 -2.41
C SER A 69 23.98 1.27 -2.80
N GLU A 70 22.75 1.35 -3.27
CA GLU A 70 22.10 2.60 -3.64
C GLU A 70 21.28 3.23 -2.50
N GLY A 71 21.21 2.60 -1.32
CA GLY A 71 20.60 3.18 -0.10
C GLY A 71 19.08 3.00 0.02
N TYR A 72 18.47 2.09 -0.75
CA TYR A 72 17.04 1.78 -0.62
C TYR A 72 16.77 1.03 0.69
N ALA A 73 17.65 0.11 1.08
CA ALA A 73 17.59 -0.57 2.37
C ALA A 73 17.63 0.44 3.54
N ASP A 74 18.46 1.49 3.45
CA ASP A 74 18.61 2.52 4.49
C ASP A 74 17.34 3.35 4.73
N VAL A 75 16.40 3.34 3.79
CA VAL A 75 15.10 4.03 3.90
C VAL A 75 13.92 3.07 4.07
N GLY A 76 14.18 1.77 4.23
CA GLY A 76 13.19 0.78 4.63
C GLY A 76 12.79 -0.25 3.57
N TYR A 77 13.28 -0.17 2.34
CA TYR A 77 13.01 -1.19 1.33
C TYR A 77 13.75 -2.49 1.67
N GLU A 78 13.03 -3.51 2.13
CA GLU A 78 13.63 -4.73 2.68
C GLU A 78 13.25 -6.02 1.93
N TYR A 79 12.19 -6.04 1.13
CA TYR A 79 11.76 -7.23 0.39
C TYR A 79 12.32 -7.29 -1.05
N ILE A 80 12.81 -8.44 -1.48
CA ILE A 80 13.16 -8.78 -2.86
C ILE A 80 12.21 -9.90 -3.31
N ASN A 81 11.22 -9.57 -4.12
CA ASN A 81 10.12 -10.46 -4.48
C ASN A 81 10.25 -10.94 -5.92
N ILE A 82 10.32 -12.26 -6.08
CA ILE A 82 10.09 -12.95 -7.35
C ILE A 82 8.59 -12.89 -7.68
N ASP A 83 8.26 -12.65 -8.94
CA ASP A 83 6.89 -12.78 -9.46
C ASP A 83 6.76 -14.00 -10.39
N ASP A 84 5.74 -14.07 -11.26
CA ASP A 84 5.53 -15.22 -12.15
C ASP A 84 6.78 -15.55 -13.03
N CYS A 85 6.77 -16.74 -13.62
CA CYS A 85 7.75 -17.25 -14.58
C CYS A 85 9.12 -17.66 -14.01
N TRP A 86 9.25 -17.85 -12.71
CA TRP A 86 10.45 -18.43 -12.09
C TRP A 86 10.52 -19.96 -12.19
N LEU A 87 9.36 -20.60 -12.32
CA LEU A 87 9.16 -22.05 -12.31
C LEU A 87 9.74 -22.73 -13.56
N ASP A 88 10.10 -24.00 -13.41
CA ASP A 88 10.14 -24.96 -14.51
C ASP A 88 8.71 -25.18 -15.04
N LYS A 89 8.58 -25.66 -16.28
CA LYS A 89 7.28 -26.00 -16.88
C LYS A 89 6.64 -27.23 -16.26
N GLU A 90 7.41 -28.05 -15.55
CA GLU A 90 6.90 -29.24 -14.87
C GLU A 90 7.28 -29.24 -13.38
N ARG A 91 6.41 -29.81 -12.56
CA ARG A 91 6.77 -30.18 -11.18
C ARG A 91 7.73 -31.38 -11.22
N SER A 92 8.49 -31.56 -10.14
CA SER A 92 9.28 -32.78 -9.95
C SER A 92 8.42 -34.05 -10.04
N TYR A 93 9.05 -35.21 -10.25
CA TYR A 93 8.36 -36.51 -10.18
C TYR A 93 7.60 -36.73 -8.86
N SER A 94 8.08 -36.12 -7.77
CA SER A 94 7.45 -36.14 -6.44
C SER A 94 6.36 -35.09 -6.22
N GLY A 95 6.01 -34.29 -7.22
CA GLY A 95 4.97 -33.25 -7.15
C GLY A 95 5.42 -31.89 -6.60
N HIS A 96 6.67 -31.72 -6.18
CA HIS A 96 7.21 -30.44 -5.71
C HIS A 96 7.48 -29.45 -6.86
N LEU A 97 7.25 -28.16 -6.60
CA LEU A 97 7.68 -27.05 -7.46
C LEU A 97 9.20 -27.07 -7.65
N GLN A 98 9.66 -26.69 -8.84
CA GLN A 98 11.06 -26.54 -9.18
C GLN A 98 11.26 -25.21 -9.89
N PRO A 99 12.34 -24.47 -9.59
CA PRO A 99 12.71 -23.35 -10.43
C PRO A 99 13.28 -23.86 -11.75
N ASP A 100 13.20 -23.04 -12.79
CA ASP A 100 13.87 -23.32 -14.05
C ASP A 100 15.39 -23.48 -13.85
N ALA A 101 15.92 -24.64 -14.20
CA ALA A 101 17.28 -25.03 -13.89
C ALA A 101 18.35 -24.22 -14.67
N GLU A 102 18.01 -23.68 -15.84
CA GLU A 102 18.95 -22.85 -16.61
C GLU A 102 19.02 -21.43 -16.04
N ARG A 103 17.88 -20.88 -15.63
CA ARG A 103 17.77 -19.49 -15.13
C ARG A 103 18.08 -19.36 -13.64
N PHE A 104 17.86 -20.42 -12.87
CA PHE A 104 18.14 -20.50 -11.43
C PHE A 104 18.99 -21.74 -11.10
N PRO A 105 20.24 -21.83 -11.61
CA PRO A 105 21.06 -23.03 -11.51
C PRO A 105 21.46 -23.41 -10.07
N TYR A 106 21.37 -22.48 -9.13
CA TYR A 106 21.66 -22.70 -7.70
C TYR A 106 20.40 -23.02 -6.87
N GLY A 107 19.21 -22.92 -7.48
CA GLY A 107 17.93 -23.11 -6.82
C GLY A 107 17.47 -21.91 -5.98
N ILE A 108 16.19 -21.90 -5.62
CA ILE A 108 15.56 -20.78 -4.90
C ILE A 108 16.10 -20.61 -3.48
N ARG A 109 16.39 -21.72 -2.78
CA ARG A 109 16.95 -21.65 -1.42
C ARG A 109 18.27 -20.89 -1.39
N ASP A 110 19.16 -21.12 -2.35
CA ASP A 110 20.45 -20.44 -2.42
C ASP A 110 20.28 -18.93 -2.67
N LEU A 111 19.34 -18.55 -3.55
CA LEU A 111 19.00 -17.15 -3.79
C LEU A 111 18.38 -16.49 -2.54
N SER A 112 17.49 -17.19 -1.84
CA SER A 112 16.90 -16.76 -0.57
C SER A 112 17.98 -16.54 0.49
N ASP A 113 18.88 -17.51 0.68
CA ASP A 113 20.02 -17.42 1.61
C ASP A 113 20.96 -16.25 1.24
N TYR A 114 21.15 -15.98 -0.06
CA TYR A 114 21.90 -14.81 -0.52
C TYR A 114 21.24 -13.49 -0.10
N VAL A 115 19.93 -13.35 -0.33
CA VAL A 115 19.16 -12.17 0.07
C VAL A 115 19.21 -11.98 1.59
N HIS A 116 19.11 -13.05 2.39
CA HIS A 116 19.27 -12.97 3.84
C HIS A 116 20.68 -12.60 4.28
N SER A 117 21.72 -13.10 3.59
CA SER A 117 23.12 -12.73 3.88
C SER A 117 23.40 -11.23 3.73
N LYS A 118 22.52 -10.55 2.99
CA LYS A 118 22.52 -9.12 2.72
C LYS A 118 21.62 -8.32 3.68
N GLY A 119 20.97 -8.98 4.64
CA GLY A 119 20.07 -8.36 5.61
C GLY A 119 18.68 -8.01 5.05
N LEU A 120 18.36 -8.48 3.84
CA LEU A 120 17.06 -8.29 3.20
C LEU A 120 16.19 -9.54 3.38
N LYS A 121 14.94 -9.46 2.91
CA LYS A 121 13.91 -10.51 2.97
C LYS A 121 13.57 -10.98 1.58
N PHE A 122 13.32 -12.28 1.43
CA PHE A 122 13.06 -12.89 0.12
C PHE A 122 11.58 -13.23 -0.05
N GLY A 123 10.99 -12.84 -1.17
CA GLY A 123 9.61 -13.16 -1.51
C GLY A 123 9.48 -14.00 -2.77
N ILE A 124 8.41 -14.80 -2.81
CA ILE A 124 8.09 -15.67 -3.94
C ILE A 124 6.64 -15.47 -4.39
N TYR A 125 6.36 -15.93 -5.61
CA TYR A 125 5.05 -15.92 -6.23
C TYR A 125 4.55 -17.33 -6.47
N GLU A 126 3.24 -17.48 -6.34
CA GLU A 126 2.50 -18.67 -6.73
C GLU A 126 1.06 -18.30 -7.12
N ASP A 127 0.27 -19.26 -7.62
CA ASP A 127 -1.13 -19.06 -8.03
C ASP A 127 -2.08 -20.07 -7.38
N TYR A 128 -3.21 -19.59 -6.83
CA TYR A 128 -4.35 -20.42 -6.45
C TYR A 128 -5.13 -20.85 -7.70
N GLY A 129 -4.53 -21.73 -8.49
CA GLY A 129 -5.01 -22.13 -9.81
C GLY A 129 -4.38 -23.42 -10.31
N ASN A 130 -4.90 -23.95 -11.43
CA ASN A 130 -4.24 -25.07 -12.11
C ASN A 130 -2.91 -24.64 -12.74
N TYR A 131 -2.82 -23.38 -13.13
CA TYR A 131 -1.63 -22.76 -13.69
C TYR A 131 -1.49 -21.35 -13.14
N THR A 132 -0.27 -20.82 -13.13
CA THR A 132 -0.03 -19.39 -12.98
C THR A 132 -0.60 -18.62 -14.17
N CYS A 133 -0.75 -17.31 -14.05
CA CYS A 133 -1.24 -16.47 -15.15
C CYS A 133 -0.41 -16.61 -16.44
N ALA A 134 0.90 -16.86 -16.35
CA ALA A 134 1.78 -17.14 -17.49
C ALA A 134 1.85 -18.62 -17.91
N GLY A 135 1.01 -19.48 -17.33
CA GLY A 135 0.87 -20.88 -17.72
C GLY A 135 1.93 -21.83 -17.13
N TYR A 136 2.55 -21.49 -16.00
CA TYR A 136 3.41 -22.40 -15.23
C TYR A 136 2.57 -23.23 -14.25
N PRO A 137 3.10 -24.32 -13.65
CA PRO A 137 2.33 -25.13 -12.70
C PRO A 137 1.79 -24.29 -11.52
N GLY A 138 0.47 -24.30 -11.30
CA GLY A 138 -0.16 -23.63 -10.15
C GLY A 138 -0.32 -24.54 -8.92
N SER A 139 -0.80 -24.00 -7.80
CA SER A 139 -0.87 -24.70 -6.51
C SER A 139 -2.17 -25.43 -6.20
N LEU A 140 -3.16 -25.43 -7.08
CA LEU A 140 -4.40 -26.16 -6.82
C LEU A 140 -4.13 -27.67 -6.68
N GLY A 141 -4.48 -28.24 -5.52
CA GLY A 141 -4.17 -29.63 -5.16
C GLY A 141 -2.79 -29.85 -4.51
N TYR A 142 -1.97 -28.81 -4.38
CA TYR A 142 -0.61 -28.86 -3.82
C TYR A 142 -0.36 -27.85 -2.69
N LEU A 143 -1.40 -27.15 -2.21
CA LEU A 143 -1.30 -26.07 -1.21
C LEU A 143 -0.42 -26.39 0.00
N GLU A 144 -0.60 -27.56 0.64
CA GLU A 144 0.21 -27.97 1.79
C GLU A 144 1.68 -28.20 1.40
N ALA A 145 1.93 -28.91 0.30
CA ALA A 145 3.27 -29.23 -0.17
C ALA A 145 4.04 -27.97 -0.59
N ASP A 146 3.38 -27.04 -1.26
CA ASP A 146 3.98 -25.80 -1.74
C ASP A 146 4.29 -24.85 -0.56
N ALA A 147 3.39 -24.75 0.43
CA ALA A 147 3.67 -24.03 1.67
C ALA A 147 4.92 -24.56 2.39
N HIS A 148 5.03 -25.89 2.54
CA HIS A 148 6.22 -26.51 3.12
C HIS A 148 7.49 -26.30 2.27
N THR A 149 7.36 -26.30 0.94
CA THR A 149 8.46 -26.01 0.02
C THR A 149 8.99 -24.59 0.26
N PHE A 150 8.11 -23.59 0.30
CA PHE A 150 8.49 -22.18 0.54
C PHE A 150 9.14 -21.98 1.90
N ALA A 151 8.61 -22.61 2.95
CA ALA A 151 9.23 -22.57 4.27
C ALA A 151 10.62 -23.22 4.28
N SER A 152 10.80 -24.33 3.55
CA SER A 152 12.10 -25.02 3.44
C SER A 152 13.15 -24.22 2.67
N TRP A 153 12.72 -23.33 1.78
CA TRP A 153 13.56 -22.36 1.07
C TRP A 153 13.72 -21.03 1.82
N ASN A 154 13.24 -20.96 3.06
CA ASN A 154 13.36 -19.78 3.91
C ASN A 154 12.67 -18.51 3.36
N VAL A 155 11.63 -18.64 2.53
CA VAL A 155 10.86 -17.51 1.95
C VAL A 155 10.14 -16.69 3.02
N ASP A 156 10.24 -15.36 3.02
CA ASP A 156 9.61 -14.46 4.00
C ASP A 156 8.30 -13.81 3.53
N TYR A 157 8.00 -13.86 2.23
CA TYR A 157 6.85 -13.23 1.61
C TYR A 157 6.29 -14.13 0.51
N VAL A 158 4.99 -14.36 0.46
CA VAL A 158 4.32 -15.14 -0.59
C VAL A 158 3.20 -14.31 -1.20
N LYS A 159 3.29 -14.04 -2.51
CA LYS A 159 2.17 -13.56 -3.32
C LYS A 159 1.44 -14.77 -3.87
N LEU A 160 0.13 -14.88 -3.61
CA LEU A 160 -0.73 -15.89 -4.21
C LEU A 160 -1.73 -15.23 -5.16
N ASP A 161 -1.55 -15.52 -6.44
CA ASP A 161 -2.42 -15.08 -7.52
C ASP A 161 -3.66 -15.99 -7.65
N GLY A 162 -4.49 -15.80 -8.65
CA GLY A 162 -5.76 -16.54 -8.78
C GLY A 162 -6.21 -16.79 -10.21
N CYS A 163 -5.29 -16.87 -11.17
CA CYS A 163 -5.62 -17.28 -12.52
C CYS A 163 -6.03 -18.76 -12.55
N TYR A 164 -6.74 -19.18 -13.60
CA TYR A 164 -7.11 -20.60 -13.80
C TYR A 164 -7.83 -21.29 -12.62
N SER A 165 -8.50 -20.52 -11.75
CA SER A 165 -9.43 -21.01 -10.72
C SER A 165 -10.79 -20.30 -10.80
N HIS A 166 -11.80 -20.89 -10.15
CA HIS A 166 -13.12 -20.29 -10.10
C HIS A 166 -13.21 -19.33 -8.91
N PRO A 167 -13.62 -18.06 -9.08
CA PRO A 167 -13.63 -17.05 -8.00
C PRO A 167 -14.47 -17.40 -6.76
N LYS A 168 -15.43 -18.33 -6.89
CA LYS A 168 -16.22 -18.86 -5.75
C LYS A 168 -15.41 -19.76 -4.82
N ASP A 169 -14.35 -20.39 -5.31
CA ASP A 169 -13.54 -21.34 -4.53
C ASP A 169 -12.48 -20.62 -3.68
N MET A 170 -12.17 -19.36 -4.03
CA MET A 170 -11.19 -18.52 -3.35
C MET A 170 -11.54 -18.26 -1.87
N ASP A 171 -12.83 -18.28 -1.54
CA ASP A 171 -13.38 -18.18 -0.18
C ASP A 171 -12.99 -19.34 0.76
N ILE A 172 -12.45 -20.41 0.19
CA ILE A 172 -11.93 -21.62 0.86
C ILE A 172 -10.43 -21.71 0.64
N GLY A 173 -9.97 -21.56 -0.61
CA GLY A 173 -8.59 -21.82 -0.99
C GLY A 173 -7.55 -20.86 -0.42
N TYR A 174 -7.83 -19.55 -0.43
CA TYR A 174 -6.89 -18.58 0.14
C TYR A 174 -6.71 -18.77 1.65
N PRO A 175 -7.80 -18.95 2.45
CA PRO A 175 -7.69 -19.34 3.85
C PRO A 175 -6.97 -20.68 4.07
N GLU A 176 -7.23 -21.70 3.24
CA GLU A 176 -6.57 -23.01 3.32
C GLU A 176 -5.05 -22.88 3.12
N PHE A 177 -4.62 -22.13 2.11
CA PHE A 177 -3.20 -21.89 1.89
C PHE A 177 -2.57 -21.10 3.05
N GLY A 178 -3.24 -20.06 3.55
CA GLY A 178 -2.81 -19.31 4.74
C GLY A 178 -2.67 -20.21 5.98
N TYR A 179 -3.58 -21.16 6.18
CA TYR A 179 -3.48 -22.18 7.22
C TYR A 179 -2.25 -23.06 7.05
N HIS A 180 -1.96 -23.52 5.83
CA HIS A 180 -0.76 -24.32 5.56
C HIS A 180 0.53 -23.54 5.75
N LEU A 181 0.60 -22.28 5.29
CA LEU A 181 1.73 -21.39 5.56
C LEU A 181 2.00 -21.26 7.06
N ASN A 182 0.96 -21.03 7.87
CA ASN A 182 1.10 -20.94 9.32
C ASN A 182 1.60 -22.27 9.94
N ARG A 183 1.13 -23.42 9.46
CA ARG A 183 1.55 -24.75 9.98
C ARG A 183 3.01 -25.09 9.71
N THR A 184 3.66 -24.42 8.78
CA THR A 184 5.11 -24.58 8.58
C THR A 184 5.93 -24.10 9.78
N GLY A 185 5.36 -23.22 10.62
CA GLY A 185 6.06 -22.58 11.73
C GLY A 185 6.98 -21.42 11.32
N LYS A 186 7.11 -21.14 10.02
CA LYS A 186 7.83 -19.97 9.52
C LYS A 186 6.85 -18.82 9.25
N ALA A 187 7.13 -17.66 9.85
CA ALA A 187 6.36 -16.45 9.60
C ALA A 187 6.64 -15.94 8.18
N MET A 188 5.58 -15.78 7.39
CA MET A 188 5.61 -15.31 6.02
C MET A 188 4.53 -14.24 5.82
N VAL A 189 4.89 -13.11 5.18
CA VAL A 189 3.91 -12.13 4.71
C VAL A 189 3.08 -12.79 3.63
N TYR A 190 1.76 -12.74 3.75
CA TYR A 190 0.86 -13.38 2.78
C TYR A 190 0.05 -12.32 2.01
N SER A 191 0.37 -12.19 0.71
CA SER A 191 -0.21 -11.23 -0.22
C SER A 191 -1.21 -11.93 -1.14
N CYS A 192 -2.48 -11.54 -1.06
CA CYS A 192 -3.57 -12.26 -1.70
C CYS A 192 -4.16 -11.47 -2.89
N SER A 193 -4.15 -12.03 -4.09
CA SER A 193 -4.90 -11.46 -5.22
C SER A 193 -6.41 -11.76 -5.17
N TRP A 194 -6.89 -12.42 -4.10
CA TRP A 194 -8.27 -12.86 -3.94
C TRP A 194 -9.35 -11.83 -4.31
N PRO A 195 -9.35 -10.58 -3.79
CA PRO A 195 -10.46 -9.67 -4.01
C PRO A 195 -10.63 -9.27 -5.48
N VAL A 196 -9.53 -9.01 -6.20
CA VAL A 196 -9.61 -8.54 -7.60
C VAL A 196 -10.33 -9.55 -8.50
N TYR A 197 -10.06 -10.84 -8.37
CA TYR A 197 -10.74 -11.88 -9.16
C TYR A 197 -12.23 -12.00 -8.83
N GLN A 198 -12.61 -11.87 -7.55
CA GLN A 198 -14.02 -11.87 -7.16
C GLN A 198 -14.75 -10.62 -7.68
N ILE A 199 -14.12 -9.46 -7.61
CA ILE A 199 -14.67 -8.19 -8.12
C ILE A 199 -14.91 -8.29 -9.63
N TYR A 200 -13.96 -8.82 -10.40
CA TYR A 200 -14.13 -9.04 -11.84
C TYR A 200 -15.27 -10.01 -12.17
N ALA A 201 -15.49 -11.01 -11.32
CA ALA A 201 -16.61 -11.93 -11.47
C ALA A 201 -17.96 -11.35 -10.99
N GLY A 202 -18.01 -10.07 -10.61
CA GLY A 202 -19.21 -9.41 -10.09
C GLY A 202 -19.61 -9.86 -8.68
N SER A 203 -18.70 -10.51 -7.96
CA SER A 203 -18.89 -10.95 -6.58
C SER A 203 -18.39 -9.88 -5.60
N GLN A 204 -19.00 -9.82 -4.41
CA GLN A 204 -18.57 -8.91 -3.35
C GLN A 204 -17.55 -9.63 -2.46
N PRO A 205 -16.30 -9.14 -2.35
CA PRO A 205 -15.30 -9.77 -1.48
C PRO A 205 -15.71 -9.77 -0.01
N ASN A 206 -15.42 -10.88 0.68
CA ASN A 206 -15.62 -10.98 2.12
C ASN A 206 -14.38 -10.44 2.87
N PHE A 207 -14.32 -9.12 3.04
CA PHE A 207 -13.16 -8.47 3.68
C PHE A 207 -12.89 -8.94 5.10
N THR A 208 -13.91 -9.40 5.86
CA THR A 208 -13.69 -10.02 7.17
C THR A 208 -12.78 -11.24 7.07
N LYS A 209 -13.09 -12.17 6.15
CA LYS A 209 -12.24 -13.35 5.94
C LYS A 209 -10.87 -12.98 5.37
N ILE A 210 -10.83 -12.03 4.45
CA ILE A 210 -9.56 -11.58 3.84
C ILE A 210 -8.64 -11.01 4.93
N ILE A 211 -9.15 -10.13 5.80
CA ILE A 211 -8.41 -9.55 6.93
C ILE A 211 -7.88 -10.65 7.85
N GLU A 212 -8.69 -11.67 8.18
CA GLU A 212 -8.30 -12.79 9.04
C GLU A 212 -7.21 -13.68 8.44
N ASN A 213 -7.03 -13.68 7.11
CA ASN A 213 -6.21 -14.67 6.40
C ASN A 213 -5.09 -14.08 5.54
N CYS A 214 -5.03 -12.77 5.32
CA CYS A 214 -4.06 -12.12 4.42
C CYS A 214 -3.43 -10.90 5.10
N ASN A 215 -2.14 -10.67 4.84
CA ASN A 215 -1.46 -9.45 5.30
C ASN A 215 -1.68 -8.25 4.38
N LEU A 216 -1.95 -8.51 3.11
CA LEU A 216 -2.33 -7.51 2.13
C LEU A 216 -3.07 -8.17 0.98
N TRP A 217 -3.81 -7.38 0.21
CA TRP A 217 -4.57 -7.91 -0.92
C TRP A 217 -4.73 -6.92 -2.07
N ARG A 218 -4.65 -7.45 -3.30
CA ARG A 218 -4.89 -6.67 -4.52
C ARG A 218 -6.39 -6.47 -4.72
N ASN A 219 -6.82 -5.21 -4.82
CA ASN A 219 -8.23 -4.85 -4.96
C ASN A 219 -8.68 -4.62 -6.39
N PHE A 220 -7.75 -4.28 -7.30
CA PHE A 220 -8.07 -3.74 -8.61
C PHE A 220 -7.03 -4.14 -9.66
N ASP A 221 -7.24 -3.69 -10.89
CA ASP A 221 -6.44 -3.95 -12.08
C ASP A 221 -4.93 -3.81 -11.86
N ASP A 222 -4.20 -4.65 -12.59
CA ASP A 222 -2.73 -4.58 -12.66
C ASP A 222 -2.31 -3.21 -13.17
N ILE A 223 -1.40 -2.57 -12.44
CA ILE A 223 -0.79 -1.33 -12.88
C ILE A 223 0.03 -1.61 -14.16
N GLN A 224 -0.13 -0.71 -15.12
CA GLN A 224 0.67 -0.66 -16.34
C GLN A 224 1.49 0.62 -16.32
N ASP A 225 2.66 0.61 -16.98
CA ASP A 225 3.54 1.77 -17.13
C ASP A 225 2.90 2.90 -17.96
N SER A 226 1.90 3.57 -17.40
CA SER A 226 1.16 4.65 -18.02
C SER A 226 0.43 5.50 -16.99
N TRP A 227 0.34 6.80 -17.27
CA TRP A 227 -0.46 7.74 -16.48
C TRP A 227 -1.94 7.30 -16.38
N ALA A 228 -2.52 6.77 -17.47
CA ALA A 228 -3.91 6.34 -17.49
C ALA A 228 -4.22 5.20 -16.51
N SER A 229 -3.31 4.23 -16.37
CA SER A 229 -3.45 3.15 -15.39
C SER A 229 -3.32 3.67 -13.95
N LEU A 230 -2.36 4.55 -13.70
CA LEU A 230 -2.23 5.22 -12.39
C LEU A 230 -3.51 6.00 -12.02
N GLU A 231 -4.07 6.74 -12.99
CA GLU A 231 -5.32 7.48 -12.81
C GLU A 231 -6.51 6.56 -12.50
N SER A 232 -6.65 5.43 -13.21
CA SER A 232 -7.75 4.51 -13.00
C SER A 232 -7.70 3.87 -11.60
N ILE A 233 -6.51 3.54 -11.11
CA ILE A 233 -6.31 3.03 -9.74
C ILE A 233 -6.69 4.09 -8.71
N ILE A 234 -6.19 5.33 -8.84
CA ILE A 234 -6.54 6.43 -7.93
C ILE A 234 -8.06 6.66 -7.91
N ASP A 235 -8.71 6.62 -9.07
CA ASP A 235 -10.15 6.78 -9.16
C ASP A 235 -10.90 5.60 -8.54
N TYR A 236 -10.46 4.35 -8.75
CA TYR A 236 -11.07 3.18 -8.11
C TYR A 236 -11.04 3.31 -6.58
N TYR A 237 -9.87 3.60 -6.01
CA TYR A 237 -9.73 3.76 -4.57
C TYR A 237 -10.55 4.93 -4.03
N GLY A 238 -10.59 6.05 -4.75
CA GLY A 238 -11.36 7.23 -4.35
C GLY A 238 -12.87 7.09 -4.52
N ASN A 239 -13.33 6.29 -5.49
CA ASN A 239 -14.76 6.06 -5.74
C ASN A 239 -15.34 4.97 -4.83
N ASN A 240 -14.50 4.05 -4.34
CA ASN A 240 -14.91 2.93 -3.49
C ASN A 240 -14.42 3.07 -2.02
N GLN A 241 -13.96 4.27 -1.66
CA GLN A 241 -13.24 4.52 -0.40
C GLN A 241 -14.01 4.14 0.88
N ASP A 242 -15.34 4.28 0.88
CA ASP A 242 -16.16 3.98 2.06
C ASP A 242 -16.21 2.47 2.36
N ASN A 243 -16.00 1.64 1.33
CA ASN A 243 -15.93 0.18 1.47
C ASN A 243 -14.50 -0.32 1.68
N ILE A 244 -13.49 0.37 1.12
CA ILE A 244 -12.09 -0.09 1.10
C ILE A 244 -11.33 0.33 2.36
N ILE A 245 -11.46 1.60 2.77
CA ILE A 245 -10.65 2.18 3.85
C ILE A 245 -10.82 1.44 5.19
N PRO A 246 -12.05 1.06 5.63
CA PRO A 246 -12.21 0.40 6.93
C PRO A 246 -11.48 -0.94 7.08
N ASN A 247 -11.02 -1.52 5.97
CA ASN A 247 -10.37 -2.84 5.97
C ASN A 247 -8.84 -2.75 6.10
N ALA A 248 -8.23 -1.58 5.92
CA ALA A 248 -6.79 -1.40 6.05
C ALA A 248 -6.38 -1.08 7.50
N GLY A 249 -5.24 -1.63 7.93
CA GLY A 249 -4.64 -1.37 9.23
C GLY A 249 -3.38 -2.21 9.48
N PRO A 250 -2.73 -2.02 10.64
CA PRO A 250 -1.52 -2.77 11.00
C PRO A 250 -1.69 -4.29 10.89
N GLY A 251 -1.02 -4.89 9.91
CA GLY A 251 -1.04 -6.32 9.62
C GLY A 251 -1.96 -6.74 8.47
N HIS A 252 -2.75 -5.83 7.89
CA HIS A 252 -3.74 -6.12 6.85
C HIS A 252 -4.00 -4.90 5.94
N TRP A 253 -3.41 -4.86 4.73
CA TRP A 253 -3.40 -3.67 3.86
C TRP A 253 -4.12 -3.85 2.53
N ASN A 254 -4.75 -2.77 2.03
CA ASN A 254 -5.16 -2.72 0.64
C ASN A 254 -3.93 -2.49 -0.26
N ASP A 255 -3.84 -3.22 -1.37
CA ASP A 255 -2.72 -3.14 -2.31
C ASP A 255 -3.19 -2.56 -3.67
N PRO A 256 -2.84 -1.29 -3.96
CA PRO A 256 -3.10 -0.64 -5.26
C PRO A 256 -2.07 -1.02 -6.35
N ASP A 257 -1.26 -2.05 -6.12
CA ASP A 257 -0.20 -2.56 -6.99
C ASP A 257 1.11 -1.74 -6.94
N MET A 258 2.11 -2.19 -7.70
CA MET A 258 3.50 -1.71 -7.65
C MET A 258 3.71 -0.22 -7.96
N LEU A 259 4.85 0.31 -7.48
CA LEU A 259 5.40 1.59 -7.91
C LEU A 259 6.14 1.45 -9.25
N ILE A 260 5.78 2.27 -10.23
CA ILE A 260 6.37 2.30 -11.59
C ILE A 260 7.29 3.52 -11.80
N ILE A 261 7.70 4.15 -10.69
CA ILE A 261 8.54 5.35 -10.67
C ILE A 261 9.93 5.01 -11.23
N GLY A 262 10.33 5.74 -12.26
CA GLY A 262 11.62 5.53 -12.94
C GLY A 262 11.56 4.58 -14.14
N ASN A 263 10.38 4.05 -14.48
CA ASN A 263 10.15 3.37 -15.76
C ASN A 263 9.93 4.40 -16.89
N PHE A 264 9.07 4.11 -17.86
CA PHE A 264 8.99 4.85 -19.12
C PHE A 264 7.73 5.70 -19.26
N GLY A 265 6.64 5.33 -18.58
CA GLY A 265 5.29 5.86 -18.82
C GLY A 265 4.88 7.04 -17.94
N LEU A 266 5.62 7.32 -16.87
CA LEU A 266 5.35 8.46 -15.99
C LEU A 266 6.35 9.60 -16.18
N SER A 267 5.83 10.82 -16.34
CA SER A 267 6.63 12.04 -16.21
C SER A 267 7.14 12.21 -14.76
N TYR A 268 8.09 13.12 -14.56
CA TYR A 268 8.57 13.45 -13.21
C TYR A 268 7.43 13.87 -12.26
N GLU A 269 6.51 14.73 -12.71
CA GLU A 269 5.36 15.15 -11.91
C GLU A 269 4.41 14.00 -11.60
N GLN A 270 4.18 13.10 -12.56
CA GLN A 270 3.32 11.93 -12.38
C GLN A 270 3.95 10.89 -11.45
N SER A 271 5.28 10.75 -11.46
CA SER A 271 6.00 9.94 -10.47
C SER A 271 5.87 10.51 -9.06
N LYS A 272 5.93 11.84 -8.90
CA LYS A 272 5.63 12.49 -7.60
C LYS A 272 4.20 12.19 -7.15
N VAL A 273 3.23 12.19 -8.08
CA VAL A 273 1.83 11.80 -7.81
C VAL A 273 1.77 10.38 -7.27
N GLN A 274 2.37 9.39 -7.94
CA GLN A 274 2.27 8.00 -7.51
C GLN A 274 2.76 7.81 -6.07
N MET A 275 3.98 8.28 -5.76
CA MET A 275 4.55 8.13 -4.41
C MET A 275 3.70 8.83 -3.33
N ALA A 276 3.21 10.04 -3.62
CA ALA A 276 2.36 10.76 -2.68
C ALA A 276 1.01 10.05 -2.45
N MET A 277 0.40 9.55 -3.51
CA MET A 277 -0.90 8.88 -3.43
C MET A 277 -0.79 7.52 -2.72
N TRP A 278 0.26 6.73 -2.99
CA TRP A 278 0.50 5.48 -2.28
C TRP A 278 0.72 5.72 -0.79
N ALA A 279 1.49 6.74 -0.43
CA ALA A 279 1.67 7.13 0.97
C ALA A 279 0.36 7.61 1.62
N ILE A 280 -0.50 8.35 0.92
CA ILE A 280 -1.83 8.72 1.44
C ILE A 280 -2.73 7.49 1.61
N LEU A 281 -2.62 6.51 0.73
CA LEU A 281 -3.42 5.28 0.75
C LEU A 281 -2.91 4.22 1.75
N ALA A 282 -1.78 4.45 2.43
CA ALA A 282 -1.12 3.45 3.27
C ALA A 282 -0.86 2.14 2.50
N ALA A 283 -0.38 2.31 1.25
CA ALA A 283 -0.15 1.23 0.32
C ALA A 283 1.24 0.60 0.51
N PRO A 284 1.43 -0.69 0.16
CA PRO A 284 2.77 -1.24 0.02
C PRO A 284 3.61 -0.40 -0.95
N LEU A 285 4.86 -0.10 -0.58
CA LEU A 285 5.82 0.57 -1.47
C LEU A 285 6.71 -0.49 -2.13
N LEU A 286 6.11 -1.24 -3.06
CA LEU A 286 6.80 -2.26 -3.83
C LEU A 286 7.25 -1.69 -5.18
N MET A 287 8.54 -1.35 -5.29
CA MET A 287 9.14 -0.86 -6.54
C MET A 287 9.16 -1.96 -7.59
N SER A 288 8.84 -1.62 -8.83
CA SER A 288 9.14 -2.47 -9.98
C SER A 288 9.82 -1.64 -11.06
N VAL A 289 11.14 -1.48 -10.93
CA VAL A 289 11.98 -0.64 -11.80
C VAL A 289 13.38 -1.24 -11.91
N ASP A 290 14.09 -0.92 -12.99
CA ASP A 290 15.49 -1.32 -13.15
C ASP A 290 16.43 -0.39 -12.38
N LEU A 291 16.91 -0.84 -11.22
CA LEU A 291 17.76 -0.06 -10.33
C LEU A 291 19.15 0.22 -10.92
N ARG A 292 19.58 -0.48 -11.97
CA ARG A 292 20.88 -0.25 -12.62
C ARG A 292 20.91 1.06 -13.39
N SER A 293 19.74 1.52 -13.85
CA SER A 293 19.60 2.63 -14.79
C SER A 293 18.61 3.72 -14.36
N ILE A 294 18.04 3.61 -13.16
CA ILE A 294 17.12 4.61 -12.62
C ILE A 294 17.82 5.98 -12.51
N ARG A 295 17.16 7.03 -13.02
CA ARG A 295 17.73 8.39 -12.96
C ARG A 295 17.68 8.94 -11.53
N PRO A 296 18.65 9.78 -11.13
CA PRO A 296 18.77 10.29 -9.76
C PRO A 296 17.51 10.96 -9.19
N GLU A 297 16.76 11.69 -10.01
CA GLU A 297 15.53 12.38 -9.62
C GLU A 297 14.39 11.43 -9.29
N TYR A 298 14.27 10.28 -9.95
CA TYR A 298 13.26 9.26 -9.63
C TYR A 298 13.69 8.44 -8.41
N LYS A 299 14.99 8.15 -8.29
CA LYS A 299 15.58 7.59 -7.07
C LYS A 299 15.28 8.48 -5.86
N ALA A 300 15.41 9.81 -5.99
CA ALA A 300 15.11 10.75 -4.92
C ALA A 300 13.63 10.74 -4.50
N ILE A 301 12.70 10.53 -5.43
CA ILE A 301 11.27 10.34 -5.10
C ILE A 301 11.09 9.09 -4.25
N LEU A 302 11.64 7.96 -4.69
CA LEU A 302 11.53 6.68 -3.98
C LEU A 302 12.22 6.71 -2.61
N GLN A 303 13.30 7.47 -2.45
CA GLN A 303 14.04 7.58 -1.18
C GLN A 303 13.61 8.77 -0.30
N ASN A 304 12.49 9.43 -0.62
CA ASN A 304 12.02 10.57 0.16
C ASN A 304 11.55 10.13 1.55
N LYS A 305 12.45 10.25 2.54
CA LYS A 305 12.22 9.87 3.95
C LYS A 305 11.00 10.54 4.57
N LYS A 306 10.65 11.77 4.17
CA LYS A 306 9.48 12.46 4.73
C LYS A 306 8.18 11.81 4.26
N ILE A 307 8.10 11.41 2.99
CA ILE A 307 6.91 10.74 2.43
C ILE A 307 6.86 9.27 2.88
N ILE A 308 8.00 8.58 2.95
CA ILE A 308 8.07 7.25 3.55
C ILE A 308 7.56 7.27 5.00
N ALA A 309 7.90 8.31 5.79
CA ALA A 309 7.39 8.43 7.16
C ALA A 309 5.86 8.67 7.22
N VAL A 310 5.25 9.25 6.18
CA VAL A 310 3.79 9.29 6.06
C VAL A 310 3.25 7.89 5.78
N ASP A 311 3.84 7.19 4.81
CA ASP A 311 3.45 5.84 4.43
C ASP A 311 3.50 4.87 5.64
N GLN A 312 4.63 4.88 6.34
CA GLN A 312 4.97 4.02 7.47
C GLN A 312 4.42 4.52 8.82
N ASP A 313 3.48 5.48 8.83
CA ASP A 313 2.89 5.98 10.07
C ASP A 313 2.23 4.85 10.88
N PRO A 314 2.56 4.70 12.19
CA PRO A 314 2.17 3.54 12.98
C PRO A 314 0.67 3.48 13.31
N LEU A 315 -0.11 4.54 13.06
CA LEU A 315 -1.57 4.44 13.18
C LEU A 315 -2.15 3.50 12.12
N GLY A 316 -1.46 3.35 10.97
CA GLY A 316 -1.90 2.50 9.87
C GLY A 316 -3.26 2.88 9.30
N ILE A 317 -3.71 4.13 9.47
CA ILE A 317 -5.00 4.60 8.97
C ILE A 317 -4.81 5.01 7.51
N GLN A 318 -5.46 4.31 6.60
CA GLN A 318 -5.55 4.70 5.18
C GLN A 318 -6.30 6.04 5.03
N GLY A 319 -5.76 6.92 4.18
CA GLY A 319 -6.33 8.22 3.85
C GLY A 319 -7.50 8.14 2.86
N ARG A 320 -8.10 9.30 2.56
CA ARG A 320 -9.29 9.40 1.70
C ARG A 320 -9.32 10.65 0.85
N ARG A 321 -10.11 10.63 -0.22
CA ARG A 321 -10.43 11.81 -1.01
C ARG A 321 -11.50 12.62 -0.29
N ILE A 322 -11.15 13.86 0.08
CA ILE A 322 -12.04 14.80 0.77
C ILE A 322 -12.61 15.87 -0.16
N TYR A 323 -12.02 16.04 -1.35
CA TYR A 323 -12.49 16.97 -2.37
C TYR A 323 -12.24 16.46 -3.79
N LYS A 324 -13.18 16.77 -4.69
CA LYS A 324 -13.02 16.59 -6.14
C LYS A 324 -13.86 17.64 -6.88
N HIS A 325 -13.21 18.53 -7.63
CA HIS A 325 -13.90 19.48 -8.50
C HIS A 325 -12.99 20.00 -9.61
N LYS A 326 -13.49 20.07 -10.85
CA LYS A 326 -12.79 20.66 -12.01
C LYS A 326 -11.33 20.18 -12.18
N GLY A 327 -11.08 18.89 -11.97
CA GLY A 327 -9.76 18.30 -12.09
C GLY A 327 -8.82 18.56 -10.92
N ILE A 328 -9.27 19.19 -9.84
CA ILE A 328 -8.52 19.28 -8.58
C ILE A 328 -9.12 18.30 -7.57
N GLU A 329 -8.26 17.52 -6.93
CA GLU A 329 -8.61 16.65 -5.82
C GLU A 329 -7.78 17.01 -4.58
N ILE A 330 -8.39 16.85 -3.39
CA ILE A 330 -7.67 16.94 -2.12
C ILE A 330 -7.90 15.64 -1.38
N TRP A 331 -6.81 15.05 -0.91
CA TRP A 331 -6.81 13.82 -0.13
C TRP A 331 -6.14 14.05 1.21
N ALA A 332 -6.60 13.36 2.25
CA ALA A 332 -6.06 13.50 3.60
C ALA A 332 -5.91 12.13 4.28
N ARG A 333 -4.77 11.93 4.96
CA ARG A 333 -4.45 10.77 5.78
C ARG A 333 -4.18 11.22 7.23
N PRO A 334 -4.92 10.73 8.24
CA PRO A 334 -4.57 10.94 9.64
C PRO A 334 -3.25 10.24 9.97
N ILE A 335 -2.34 10.95 10.64
CA ILE A 335 -1.01 10.47 11.04
C ILE A 335 -0.65 10.96 12.46
N THR A 336 0.44 10.42 13.01
CA THR A 336 1.07 10.89 14.24
C THR A 336 1.84 12.21 14.02
N PRO A 337 2.08 13.01 15.08
CA PRO A 337 1.58 12.84 16.45
C PRO A 337 0.09 13.15 16.60
N ILE A 338 -0.52 12.66 17.69
CA ILE A 338 -1.87 13.02 18.11
C ILE A 338 -1.76 13.92 19.35
N SER A 339 -2.52 15.01 19.39
CA SER A 339 -2.62 15.90 20.54
C SER A 339 -4.07 15.92 21.03
N HIS A 340 -4.29 15.46 22.27
CA HIS A 340 -5.63 15.22 22.82
C HIS A 340 -6.46 14.32 21.89
N SER A 341 -7.45 14.90 21.21
CA SER A 341 -8.33 14.20 20.27
C SER A 341 -8.13 14.64 18.82
N TYR A 342 -7.05 15.35 18.52
CA TYR A 342 -6.72 15.88 17.20
C TYR A 342 -5.52 15.14 16.62
N PHE A 343 -5.68 14.58 15.43
CA PHE A 343 -4.60 13.97 14.67
C PHE A 343 -3.76 15.04 13.97
N SER A 344 -2.53 14.69 13.63
CA SER A 344 -1.79 15.31 12.52
C SER A 344 -2.28 14.72 11.20
N TYR A 345 -1.97 15.37 10.07
CA TYR A 345 -2.42 14.90 8.76
C TYR A 345 -1.33 15.02 7.71
N ALA A 346 -1.28 14.04 6.79
CA ALA A 346 -0.73 14.28 5.46
C ALA A 346 -1.87 14.70 4.54
N VAL A 347 -1.66 15.73 3.72
CA VAL A 347 -2.66 16.27 2.79
C VAL A 347 -2.05 16.38 1.39
N ALA A 348 -2.64 15.69 0.41
CA ALA A 348 -2.22 15.73 -0.98
C ALA A 348 -3.21 16.54 -1.83
N PHE A 349 -2.70 17.56 -2.52
CA PHE A 349 -3.40 18.34 -3.53
C PHE A 349 -3.00 17.82 -4.90
N LEU A 350 -3.93 17.13 -5.56
CA LEU A 350 -3.70 16.48 -6.84
C LEU A 350 -4.37 17.28 -7.95
N ASN A 351 -3.61 17.62 -8.99
CA ASN A 351 -4.13 18.27 -10.18
C ASN A 351 -4.20 17.27 -11.34
N ARG A 352 -5.42 16.79 -11.62
CA ARG A 352 -5.78 15.88 -12.71
C ARG A 352 -5.87 16.55 -14.08
N ARG A 353 -5.68 17.88 -14.15
CA ARG A 353 -5.64 18.57 -15.44
C ARG A 353 -4.36 18.22 -16.17
N THR A 354 -4.46 18.16 -17.49
CA THR A 354 -3.34 17.91 -18.42
C THR A 354 -3.04 19.11 -19.31
N ASP A 355 -3.73 20.23 -19.08
CA ASP A 355 -3.65 21.45 -19.87
C ASP A 355 -3.07 22.62 -19.07
N GLY A 356 -2.52 23.59 -19.80
CA GLY A 356 -2.21 24.92 -19.27
C GLY A 356 -1.05 24.99 -18.26
N THR A 357 -1.17 25.96 -17.35
CA THR A 357 -0.19 26.29 -16.30
C THR A 357 -0.56 25.63 -14.96
N PRO A 358 0.31 25.70 -13.94
CA PRO A 358 -0.05 25.23 -12.60
C PRO A 358 -1.33 25.87 -12.07
N SER A 359 -2.13 25.11 -11.32
CA SER A 359 -3.38 25.57 -10.72
C SER A 359 -3.12 26.09 -9.30
N ASP A 360 -3.57 27.31 -9.00
CA ASP A 360 -3.57 27.84 -7.65
C ASP A 360 -4.77 27.27 -6.88
N VAL A 361 -4.50 26.61 -5.75
CA VAL A 361 -5.50 26.04 -4.86
C VAL A 361 -5.42 26.77 -3.52
N ALA A 362 -6.53 27.38 -3.11
CA ALA A 362 -6.65 28.12 -1.86
C ALA A 362 -7.77 27.55 -1.00
N VAL A 363 -7.45 27.05 0.19
CA VAL A 363 -8.42 26.41 1.09
C VAL A 363 -8.05 26.71 2.54
N THR A 364 -9.04 26.87 3.42
CA THR A 364 -8.78 26.96 4.86
C THR A 364 -8.47 25.58 5.45
N LEU A 365 -7.72 25.54 6.55
CA LEU A 365 -7.45 24.29 7.27
C LEU A 365 -8.75 23.62 7.74
N GLN A 366 -9.71 24.40 8.25
CA GLN A 366 -11.02 23.91 8.69
C GLN A 366 -11.83 23.27 7.55
N GLU A 367 -11.77 23.84 6.34
CA GLU A 367 -12.40 23.30 5.14
C GLU A 367 -11.86 21.90 4.77
N MET A 368 -10.61 21.58 5.15
CA MET A 368 -10.01 20.25 4.99
C MET A 368 -10.22 19.33 6.20
N GLY A 369 -10.93 19.79 7.23
CA GLY A 369 -11.13 19.03 8.49
C GLY A 369 -10.02 19.20 9.53
N LEU A 370 -9.05 20.09 9.31
CA LEU A 370 -7.97 20.40 10.25
C LEU A 370 -8.46 21.48 11.23
N VAL A 371 -9.01 21.05 12.37
CA VAL A 371 -9.79 21.89 13.29
C VAL A 371 -9.17 22.08 14.68
N ALA A 372 -7.93 21.61 14.92
CA ALA A 372 -7.26 21.82 16.20
C ALA A 372 -7.13 23.32 16.54
N PRO A 373 -7.62 23.79 17.71
CA PRO A 373 -7.53 25.20 18.11
C PRO A 373 -6.10 25.75 18.19
N GLY A 374 -5.12 24.90 18.53
CA GLY A 374 -3.70 25.26 18.55
C GLY A 374 -3.08 25.40 17.17
N GLY A 375 -3.79 25.01 16.11
CA GLY A 375 -3.28 25.00 14.74
C GLY A 375 -2.39 23.82 14.42
N TYR A 376 -1.76 23.89 13.26
CA TYR A 376 -0.90 22.86 12.70
C TYR A 376 0.37 23.50 12.14
N ARG A 377 1.54 22.91 12.40
CA ARG A 377 2.76 23.27 11.69
C ARG A 377 2.75 22.54 10.34
N ILE A 378 2.83 23.30 9.25
CA ILE A 378 2.66 22.75 7.91
C ILE A 378 3.95 22.87 7.11
N GLU A 379 4.41 21.76 6.54
CA GLU A 379 5.55 21.71 5.62
C GLU A 379 5.19 20.96 4.32
N ASP A 380 5.83 21.34 3.23
CA ASP A 380 5.86 20.57 1.97
C ASP A 380 6.85 19.42 2.08
N LEU A 381 6.49 18.26 1.52
CA LEU A 381 7.29 17.04 1.61
C LEU A 381 8.16 16.79 0.39
N TYR A 382 7.94 17.49 -0.73
CA TYR A 382 8.82 17.46 -1.89
C TYR A 382 9.73 18.68 -1.98
N GLU A 383 9.21 19.84 -1.60
CA GLU A 383 9.94 21.10 -1.65
C GLU A 383 10.36 21.54 -0.24
N ASP A 384 11.44 22.31 -0.13
CA ASP A 384 11.91 22.84 1.16
C ASP A 384 11.10 24.08 1.58
N VAL A 385 9.80 23.87 1.86
CA VAL A 385 8.85 24.93 2.20
C VAL A 385 8.18 24.62 3.54
N ASP A 386 8.45 25.46 4.55
CA ASP A 386 7.75 25.47 5.85
C ASP A 386 6.77 26.65 5.89
N TYR A 387 5.48 26.37 5.99
CA TYR A 387 4.41 27.36 6.08
C TYR A 387 4.21 27.89 7.51
N GLY A 388 4.94 27.35 8.48
CA GLY A 388 4.81 27.67 9.89
C GLY A 388 3.54 27.10 10.51
N VAL A 389 3.14 27.65 11.65
CA VAL A 389 1.91 27.25 12.35
C VAL A 389 0.72 28.02 11.80
N LEU A 390 -0.22 27.31 11.19
CA LEU A 390 -1.46 27.86 10.65
C LEU A 390 -2.66 27.45 11.53
N THR A 391 -3.61 28.37 11.71
CA THR A 391 -4.84 28.12 12.47
C THR A 391 -5.96 27.62 11.54
N PRO A 392 -7.04 27.00 12.07
CA PRO A 392 -8.13 26.47 11.23
C PRO A 392 -8.74 27.48 10.24
N GLN A 393 -8.75 28.76 10.56
CA GLN A 393 -9.30 29.83 9.71
C GLN A 393 -8.33 30.33 8.63
N THR A 394 -7.04 29.98 8.74
CA THR A 394 -6.01 30.43 7.81
C THR A 394 -6.16 29.71 6.47
N LYS A 395 -6.13 30.47 5.36
CA LYS A 395 -6.07 29.90 4.02
C LYS A 395 -4.64 29.52 3.67
N ILE A 396 -4.42 28.25 3.37
CA ILE A 396 -3.21 27.82 2.68
C ILE A 396 -3.39 28.00 1.17
N LYS A 397 -2.31 28.35 0.49
CA LYS A 397 -2.25 28.47 -0.97
C LYS A 397 -1.13 27.60 -1.49
N VAL A 398 -1.48 26.66 -2.37
CA VAL A 398 -0.51 25.80 -3.05
C VAL A 398 -0.69 25.93 -4.56
N LYS A 399 0.40 25.78 -5.29
CA LYS A 399 0.42 25.82 -6.74
C LYS A 399 0.77 24.44 -7.26
N VAL A 400 -0.18 23.79 -7.95
CA VAL A 400 -0.06 22.38 -8.33
C VAL A 400 0.06 22.26 -9.84
N ASN A 401 1.18 21.71 -10.32
CA ASN A 401 1.43 21.48 -11.76
C ASN A 401 0.36 20.56 -12.38
N PRO A 402 0.03 20.68 -13.68
CA PRO A 402 -0.79 19.71 -14.39
C PRO A 402 -0.21 18.29 -14.25
N SER A 403 -1.06 17.30 -13.99
CA SER A 403 -0.66 15.92 -13.66
C SER A 403 0.37 15.80 -12.53
N GLY A 404 0.36 16.77 -11.61
CA GLY A 404 1.28 16.87 -10.48
C GLY A 404 0.57 16.88 -9.13
N VAL A 405 1.37 16.87 -8.06
CA VAL A 405 0.90 16.86 -6.67
C VAL A 405 1.71 17.82 -5.82
N VAL A 406 1.05 18.43 -4.84
CA VAL A 406 1.69 18.99 -3.64
C VAL A 406 1.24 18.15 -2.45
N ILE A 407 2.18 17.57 -1.70
CA ILE A 407 1.87 16.80 -0.49
C ILE A 407 2.47 17.50 0.72
N LEU A 408 1.61 17.78 1.69
CA LEU A 408 1.95 18.52 2.90
C LEU A 408 1.84 17.61 4.12
N ARG A 409 2.70 17.82 5.11
CA ARG A 409 2.51 17.31 6.47
C ARG A 409 2.03 18.45 7.37
N ALA A 410 0.99 18.20 8.13
CA ALA A 410 0.36 19.12 9.06
C ALA A 410 0.41 18.53 10.48
N ASP A 411 1.45 18.88 11.23
CA ASP A 411 1.66 18.41 12.59
C ASP A 411 0.84 19.22 13.58
N VAL A 412 -0.06 18.55 14.30
CA VAL A 412 -0.95 19.19 15.27
C VAL A 412 -0.16 19.84 16.40
N GLN A 413 -0.48 21.10 16.71
CA GLN A 413 0.19 21.81 17.79
C GLN A 413 -0.50 21.57 19.14
N PRO A 414 0.26 21.47 20.25
CA PRO A 414 -0.30 21.36 21.59
C PRO A 414 -1.22 22.54 21.90
N ILE A 415 -2.39 22.26 22.49
CA ILE A 415 -3.31 23.30 22.97
C ILE A 415 -2.84 23.70 24.39
N PRO A 416 -2.59 24.98 24.69
CA PRO A 416 -2.30 25.41 26.05
C PRO A 416 -3.45 25.06 27.00
N TYR A 417 -3.13 24.62 28.22
CA TYR A 417 -3.96 23.94 29.24
C TYR A 417 -5.21 24.70 29.77
N ARG A 418 -5.81 25.64 29.03
CA ARG A 418 -6.82 26.59 29.53
C ARG A 418 -8.22 26.50 28.92
N GLN A 419 -8.59 25.41 28.25
CA GLN A 419 -9.95 25.20 27.73
C GLN A 419 -10.50 23.84 28.21
N PRO A 420 -11.72 23.78 28.78
CA PRO A 420 -12.31 22.51 29.21
C PRO A 420 -12.57 21.62 27.99
N ALA A 421 -12.20 20.35 28.09
CA ALA A 421 -12.45 19.35 27.06
C ALA A 421 -13.94 19.23 26.75
N SER A 422 -14.35 19.59 25.53
CA SER A 422 -15.70 19.32 25.03
C SER A 422 -15.72 18.00 24.23
N THR A 423 -16.34 16.99 24.85
CA THR A 423 -16.86 15.73 24.27
C THR A 423 -15.88 14.78 23.56
N PRO A 424 -16.12 13.45 23.59
CA PRO A 424 -15.29 12.49 22.86
C PRO A 424 -15.43 12.74 21.35
N TYR A 425 -14.38 13.27 20.72
CA TYR A 425 -14.30 13.46 19.28
C TYR A 425 -14.24 12.09 18.59
N ASN A 426 -15.18 11.85 17.67
CA ASN A 426 -15.19 10.66 16.84
C ASN A 426 -14.52 11.00 15.49
N PRO A 427 -13.37 10.39 15.15
CA PRO A 427 -12.65 10.68 13.91
C PRO A 427 -13.49 10.44 12.65
N PHE A 428 -14.44 9.51 12.71
CA PHE A 428 -15.37 9.19 11.62
C PHE A 428 -16.46 10.26 11.38
N ARG A 429 -16.57 11.30 12.21
CA ARG A 429 -17.70 12.26 12.11
C ARG A 429 -17.36 13.62 11.52
N GLN A 430 -16.11 14.09 11.57
CA GLN A 430 -15.79 15.46 11.11
C GLN A 430 -14.98 15.54 9.81
N ILE A 431 -14.05 14.60 9.57
CA ILE A 431 -13.34 14.52 8.26
C ILE A 431 -14.20 13.81 7.19
N PHE A 432 -15.19 13.04 7.64
CA PHE A 432 -16.05 12.20 6.80
C PHE A 432 -17.45 12.77 6.59
N ARG A 433 -17.72 13.99 7.08
CA ARG A 433 -18.84 14.74 6.54
C ARG A 433 -18.34 15.42 5.26
N PRO A 434 -19.07 15.33 4.14
CA PRO A 434 -18.86 16.27 3.06
C PRO A 434 -19.24 17.65 3.60
N THR A 435 -18.30 18.35 4.22
CA THR A 435 -18.36 19.81 4.25
C THR A 435 -18.23 20.20 2.79
N THR A 436 -19.32 20.70 2.21
CA THR A 436 -19.31 21.28 0.88
C THR A 436 -18.25 22.37 0.87
N LEU A 437 -17.06 22.03 0.37
CA LEU A 437 -16.04 22.99 0.03
C LEU A 437 -16.72 24.00 -0.89
N SER A 438 -16.71 25.27 -0.49
CA SER A 438 -17.42 26.31 -1.23
C SER A 438 -16.84 26.38 -2.64
N PRO A 439 -17.66 26.36 -3.71
CA PRO A 439 -17.18 26.55 -5.09
C PRO A 439 -16.42 27.86 -5.27
N ASN A 440 -16.61 28.83 -4.37
CA ASN A 440 -15.95 30.14 -4.40
C ASN A 440 -14.55 30.16 -3.76
N SER A 441 -14.07 29.04 -3.19
CA SER A 441 -12.73 28.95 -2.62
C SER A 441 -11.62 28.88 -3.68
N PHE A 442 -11.99 28.69 -4.96
CA PHE A 442 -11.06 28.54 -6.08
C PHE A 442 -11.29 29.67 -7.11
N LYS A 443 -10.49 30.73 -7.01
CA LYS A 443 -10.33 31.80 -8.01
C LYS A 443 -8.87 32.08 -8.24
#